data_AF-A0A072TX61-F1
#
_entry.id   AF-A0A072TX61-F1
#
_cell.length_a   1.000
_cell.length_b   1.000
_cell.length_c   1.000
_cell.angle_alpha   90.00
_cell.angle_beta   90.00
_cell.angle_gamma   90.00
#
_symmetry.space_group_name_H-M   'P 1'
#
loop_
_entity.id
_entity.type
_entity.pdbx_description
1 polymer ?
#
loop_
_entity_poly.entity_id
_entity_poly.type
_entity_poly.pdbx_seq_one_letter_code
_entity_poly.pdbx_strand_id
1 'polypeptide(L)'
;MKNNLIFLGLSLKFQELNALFLATRLGCSVVMEFDYRTVMDLLYFLLTLMIIWLMRFRLKSSYIKEFDTMWLSFLVVPSAILAVLINPATPHMWIVRVLFAFTMYLETVSVLPQIRYMQNAKMVETFTGYYVFALGVSRFFSLAYWIIHVYESGGRYLFFFGYGYFWMVVLQVLELVQSFILADFCYYYIKSFMQGQLLRKMPV
;
A
#
# COMPACT_ATOMS: atom_id res chain seq x y z
N MET A 1 14.97 -25.55 22.62
CA MET A 1 14.96 -24.28 21.86
C MET A 1 13.72 -24.26 20.98
N LYS A 2 12.59 -23.72 21.47
CA LYS A 2 11.50 -23.32 20.58
C LYS A 2 12.00 -22.06 19.89
N ASN A 3 12.25 -22.11 18.59
CA ASN A 3 12.33 -20.90 17.78
C ASN A 3 10.96 -20.22 17.87
N ASN A 4 10.78 -19.40 18.90
CA ASN A 4 9.64 -18.51 19.02
C ASN A 4 9.83 -17.49 17.89
N LEU A 5 9.32 -17.80 16.70
CA LEU A 5 9.00 -16.84 15.65
C LEU A 5 7.94 -15.91 16.24
N ILE A 6 8.36 -15.00 17.09
CA ILE A 6 7.55 -13.88 17.53
C ILE A 6 7.53 -12.95 16.32
N PHE A 7 6.38 -12.78 15.69
CA PHE A 7 6.16 -11.77 14.66
C PHE A 7 5.66 -10.50 15.36
N LEU A 8 6.56 -9.76 15.99
CA LEU A 8 6.29 -8.52 16.71
C LEU A 8 6.45 -7.33 15.76
N GLY A 9 5.52 -7.15 14.82
CA GLY A 9 5.64 -6.00 13.90
C GLY A 9 4.60 -5.82 12.81
N LEU A 10 3.75 -6.80 12.53
CA LEU A 10 2.77 -6.73 11.43
C LEU A 10 1.36 -6.39 11.95
N SER A 11 0.71 -5.42 11.29
CA SER A 11 -0.70 -5.09 11.50
C SER A 11 -1.58 -6.11 10.78
N LEU A 12 -2.52 -6.72 11.51
CA LEU A 12 -3.51 -7.63 10.92
C LEU A 12 -4.48 -6.85 10.03
N LYS A 13 -4.88 -5.64 10.46
CA LYS A 13 -5.76 -4.75 9.70
C LYS A 13 -5.17 -4.36 8.34
N PHE A 14 -3.85 -4.12 8.29
CA PHE A 14 -3.14 -3.89 7.03
C PHE A 14 -3.24 -5.09 6.08
N GLN A 15 -3.01 -6.30 6.59
CA GLN A 15 -3.08 -7.51 5.77
C GLN A 15 -4.49 -7.77 5.25
N GLU A 16 -5.52 -7.53 6.07
CA GLU A 16 -6.93 -7.64 5.67
C GLU A 16 -7.31 -6.63 4.59
N LEU A 17 -6.86 -5.37 4.71
CA LEU A 17 -7.02 -4.36 3.66
C LEU A 17 -6.33 -4.79 2.36
N ASN A 18 -5.11 -5.32 2.45
CA ASN A 18 -4.37 -5.80 1.29
C ASN A 18 -5.11 -6.94 0.60
N ALA A 19 -5.61 -7.92 1.36
CA ALA A 19 -6.40 -9.00 0.81
C ALA A 19 -7.68 -8.48 0.11
N LEU A 20 -8.36 -7.48 0.69
CA LEU A 20 -9.57 -6.90 0.12
C LEU A 20 -9.33 -6.23 -1.24
N PHE A 21 -8.33 -5.34 -1.34
CA PHE A 21 -8.08 -4.69 -2.63
C PHE A 21 -7.47 -5.66 -3.64
N LEU A 22 -6.61 -6.60 -3.23
CA LEU A 22 -6.02 -7.58 -4.17
C LEU A 22 -7.09 -8.50 -4.74
N ALA A 23 -8.04 -8.97 -3.93
CA ALA A 23 -9.18 -9.75 -4.40
C ALA A 23 -10.02 -8.95 -5.42
N THR A 24 -10.30 -7.68 -5.11
CA THR A 24 -11.06 -6.80 -6.00
C THR A 24 -10.29 -6.52 -7.29
N ARG A 25 -8.97 -6.32 -7.20
CA ARG A 25 -8.08 -6.05 -8.33
C ARG A 25 -7.99 -7.24 -9.25
N LEU A 26 -7.77 -8.44 -8.73
CA LEU A 26 -7.77 -9.67 -9.54
C LEU A 26 -9.06 -9.84 -10.33
N GLY A 27 -10.22 -9.58 -9.72
CA GLY A 27 -11.50 -9.60 -10.43
C GLY A 27 -11.56 -8.59 -11.58
N CYS A 28 -10.99 -7.40 -11.39
CA CYS A 28 -10.92 -6.37 -12.43
C CYS A 28 -9.88 -6.69 -13.50
N SER A 29 -8.69 -7.13 -13.12
CA SER A 29 -7.56 -7.41 -14.01
C SER A 29 -7.85 -8.59 -14.94
N VAL A 30 -8.58 -9.61 -14.50
CA VAL A 30 -9.03 -10.70 -15.40
C VAL A 30 -9.93 -10.17 -16.52
N VAL A 31 -10.70 -9.11 -16.27
CA VAL A 31 -11.61 -8.49 -17.24
C VAL A 31 -10.94 -7.43 -18.11
N MET A 32 -9.98 -6.68 -17.55
CA MET A 32 -9.36 -5.52 -18.21
C MET A 32 -7.97 -5.81 -18.78
N GLU A 33 -7.13 -6.56 -18.08
CA GLU A 33 -5.68 -6.67 -18.28
C GLU A 33 -5.23 -8.13 -18.10
N PHE A 34 -5.41 -8.97 -19.13
CA PHE A 34 -4.96 -10.37 -19.08
C PHE A 34 -3.45 -10.48 -19.34
N ASP A 35 -2.63 -9.92 -18.44
CA ASP A 35 -1.18 -9.77 -18.61
C ASP A 35 -0.37 -10.31 -17.40
N TYR A 36 0.97 -10.24 -17.47
CA TYR A 36 1.92 -10.67 -16.42
C TYR A 36 1.62 -10.05 -15.05
N ARG A 37 0.99 -8.87 -15.01
CA ARG A 37 0.58 -8.18 -13.78
C ARG A 37 -0.47 -8.98 -13.00
N THR A 38 -1.40 -9.61 -13.69
CA THR A 38 -2.46 -10.42 -13.07
C THR A 38 -1.89 -11.65 -12.38
N VAL A 39 -0.81 -12.24 -12.93
CA VAL A 39 -0.08 -13.35 -12.30
C VAL A 39 0.64 -12.88 -11.03
N MET A 40 1.28 -11.71 -11.07
CA MET A 40 1.95 -11.14 -9.90
C MET A 40 0.96 -10.76 -8.78
N ASP A 41 -0.19 -10.17 -9.14
CA ASP A 41 -1.28 -9.87 -8.21
C ASP A 41 -1.83 -11.15 -7.57
N LEU A 42 -1.93 -12.24 -8.33
CA LEU A 42 -2.42 -13.52 -7.83
C LEU A 42 -1.44 -14.11 -6.81
N LEU A 43 -0.15 -14.11 -7.14
CA LEU A 43 0.89 -14.54 -6.22
C LEU A 43 0.88 -13.70 -4.94
N TYR A 44 0.78 -12.38 -5.08
CA TYR A 44 0.73 -11.49 -3.93
C TYR A 44 -0.49 -11.78 -3.05
N PHE A 45 -1.67 -11.96 -3.64
CA PHE A 45 -2.90 -12.31 -2.92
C PHE A 45 -2.75 -13.61 -2.12
N LEU A 46 -2.22 -14.67 -2.73
CA LEU A 46 -2.01 -15.95 -2.07
C LEU A 46 -1.05 -15.84 -0.88
N LEU A 47 0.05 -15.07 -1.03
CA LEU A 47 0.99 -14.81 0.05
C LEU A 47 0.33 -14.01 1.19
N THR A 48 -0.48 -13.00 0.87
CA THR A 48 -1.24 -12.24 1.88
C THR A 48 -2.22 -13.12 2.65
N LEU A 49 -2.97 -14.00 1.97
CA LEU A 49 -3.86 -14.96 2.64
C LEU A 49 -3.10 -15.92 3.55
N MET A 50 -1.93 -16.40 3.11
CA MET A 50 -1.06 -17.25 3.92
C MET A 50 -0.60 -16.51 5.20
N ILE A 51 -0.20 -15.24 5.09
CA ILE A 51 0.19 -14.41 6.24
C ILE A 51 -0.98 -14.23 7.20
N ILE A 52 -2.18 -13.90 6.70
CA ILE A 52 -3.38 -13.76 7.53
C ILE A 52 -3.69 -15.07 8.27
N TRP A 53 -3.59 -16.20 7.58
CA TRP A 53 -3.80 -17.51 8.19
C TRP A 53 -2.78 -17.81 9.30
N LEU A 54 -1.49 -17.53 9.05
CA LEU A 54 -0.43 -17.68 10.05
C LEU A 54 -0.69 -16.79 11.28
N MET A 55 -1.06 -15.52 11.09
CA MET A 55 -1.36 -14.59 12.17
C MET A 55 -2.57 -15.01 13.00
N ARG A 56 -3.64 -15.50 12.36
CA ARG A 56 -4.89 -15.87 13.05
C ARG A 56 -4.81 -17.20 13.81
N PHE A 57 -4.09 -18.19 13.27
CA PHE A 57 -4.10 -19.54 13.83
C PHE A 57 -2.79 -19.93 14.51
N ARG A 58 -1.64 -19.71 13.85
CA ARG A 58 -0.34 -20.21 14.34
C ARG A 58 0.33 -19.24 15.31
N LEU A 59 0.19 -17.93 15.06
CA LEU A 59 0.95 -16.86 15.72
C LEU A 59 0.06 -15.88 16.50
N LYS A 60 -1.15 -16.31 16.87
CA LYS A 60 -2.14 -15.47 17.56
C LYS A 60 -1.59 -14.85 18.85
N SER A 61 -0.73 -15.56 19.57
CA SER A 61 -0.13 -15.08 20.83
C SER A 61 0.87 -13.94 20.65
N SER A 62 1.40 -13.73 19.44
CA SER A 62 2.37 -12.67 19.13
C SER A 62 1.72 -11.38 18.62
N TYR A 63 0.44 -11.41 18.27
CA TYR A 63 -0.29 -10.24 17.78
C TYR A 63 -0.83 -9.39 18.94
N ILE A 64 -0.45 -8.11 18.97
CA ILE A 64 -0.85 -7.17 20.02
C ILE A 64 -1.89 -6.22 19.44
N LYS A 65 -3.17 -6.51 19.70
CA LYS A 65 -4.31 -5.74 19.19
C LYS A 65 -4.29 -4.27 19.64
N GLU A 66 -3.66 -3.97 20.78
CA GLU A 66 -3.57 -2.62 21.36
C GLU A 66 -2.83 -1.63 20.47
N PHE A 67 -1.90 -2.10 19.63
CA PHE A 67 -1.17 -1.24 18.70
C PHE A 67 -1.94 -0.99 17.40
N ASP A 68 -2.93 -1.82 17.07
CA ASP A 68 -3.70 -1.79 15.83
C ASP A 68 -4.99 -0.97 15.97
N THR A 69 -4.85 0.31 16.34
CA THR A 69 -5.98 1.17 16.73
C THR A 69 -6.72 1.81 15.55
N MET A 70 -6.16 1.80 14.34
CA MET A 70 -6.72 2.51 13.18
C MET A 70 -8.07 1.93 12.75
N TRP A 71 -9.06 2.77 12.48
CA TRP A 71 -10.37 2.32 12.03
C TRP A 71 -10.37 2.20 10.51
N LEU A 72 -10.58 0.98 10.01
CA LEU A 72 -10.52 0.66 8.59
C LEU A 72 -11.49 1.48 7.74
N SER A 73 -12.65 1.84 8.30
CA SER A 73 -13.66 2.63 7.62
C SER A 73 -13.17 4.02 7.18
N PHE A 74 -12.23 4.63 7.92
CA PHE A 74 -11.64 5.93 7.52
C PHE A 74 -10.77 5.83 6.27
N LEU A 75 -10.33 4.63 5.87
CA LEU A 75 -9.59 4.42 4.63
C LEU A 75 -10.55 3.97 3.53
N VAL A 76 -11.36 2.95 3.81
CA VAL A 76 -12.23 2.31 2.81
C VAL A 76 -13.29 3.27 2.29
N VAL A 77 -13.94 4.05 3.16
CA VAL A 77 -15.05 4.93 2.75
C VAL A 77 -14.56 6.08 1.85
N PRO A 78 -13.51 6.85 2.21
CA PRO A 78 -12.99 7.88 1.32
C PRO A 78 -12.47 7.32 -0.01
N SER A 79 -11.79 6.17 0.01
CA SER A 79 -11.32 5.52 -1.23
C SER A 79 -12.49 5.12 -2.14
N ALA A 80 -13.61 4.63 -1.58
CA ALA A 80 -14.80 4.28 -2.34
C ALA A 80 -15.49 5.52 -2.93
N ILE A 81 -15.61 6.60 -2.16
CA ILE A 81 -16.18 7.87 -2.63
C ILE A 81 -15.33 8.43 -3.78
N LEU A 82 -14.01 8.49 -3.61
CA LEU A 82 -13.09 8.96 -4.65
C LEU A 82 -13.16 8.11 -5.91
N ALA A 83 -13.28 6.79 -5.79
CA ALA A 83 -13.44 5.88 -6.93
C ALA A 83 -14.69 6.14 -7.77
N VAL A 84 -15.80 6.47 -7.11
CA VAL A 84 -17.06 6.79 -7.80
C VAL A 84 -16.95 8.14 -8.53
N LEU A 85 -16.32 9.13 -7.90
CA LEU A 85 -16.17 10.47 -8.46
C LEU A 85 -15.13 10.53 -9.58
N ILE A 86 -14.00 9.84 -9.40
CA ILE A 86 -12.83 9.90 -10.26
C ILE A 86 -12.45 8.46 -10.63
N ASN A 87 -12.71 8.09 -11.86
CA ASN A 87 -12.42 6.76 -12.40
C ASN A 87 -11.87 6.88 -13.83
N PRO A 88 -11.04 5.91 -14.29
CA PRO A 88 -10.43 5.94 -15.62
C PRO A 88 -11.49 5.92 -16.71
N ALA A 89 -11.42 6.77 -17.74
CA ALA A 89 -12.35 6.77 -18.88
C ALA A 89 -12.03 5.66 -19.91
N THR A 90 -12.07 4.40 -19.49
CA THR A 90 -11.88 3.23 -20.37
C THR A 90 -13.21 2.72 -20.95
N PRO A 91 -13.21 1.95 -22.05
CA PRO A 91 -14.44 1.44 -22.68
C PRO A 91 -15.17 0.34 -21.89
N HIS A 92 -14.65 -0.07 -20.73
CA HIS A 92 -15.24 -1.11 -19.90
C HIS A 92 -16.47 -0.64 -19.13
N MET A 93 -17.23 -1.59 -18.56
CA MET A 93 -18.39 -1.30 -17.73
C MET A 93 -18.04 -0.33 -16.59
N TRP A 94 -18.92 0.63 -16.31
CA TRP A 94 -18.71 1.65 -15.27
C TRP A 94 -18.35 1.05 -13.90
N ILE A 95 -19.01 -0.05 -13.50
CA ILE A 95 -18.74 -0.73 -12.22
C ILE A 95 -17.28 -1.22 -12.16
N VAL A 96 -16.77 -1.82 -13.23
CA VAL A 96 -15.39 -2.35 -13.28
C VAL A 96 -14.38 -1.19 -13.20
N ARG A 97 -14.67 -0.06 -13.87
CA ARG A 97 -13.84 1.15 -13.81
C ARG A 97 -13.74 1.72 -12.40
N VAL A 98 -14.88 1.79 -11.70
CA VAL A 98 -14.94 2.24 -10.30
C VAL A 98 -14.22 1.26 -9.38
N LEU A 99 -14.42 -0.05 -9.53
CA LEU A 99 -13.72 -1.05 -8.71
C LEU A 99 -12.20 -0.99 -8.93
N PHE A 100 -11.75 -0.84 -10.17
CA PHE A 100 -10.34 -0.66 -10.49
C PHE A 100 -9.77 0.59 -9.79
N ALA A 101 -10.46 1.73 -9.93
CA ALA A 101 -10.06 2.97 -9.27
C ALA A 101 -10.02 2.84 -7.73
N PHE A 102 -11.03 2.18 -7.16
CA PHE A 102 -11.09 1.87 -5.74
C PHE A 102 -9.86 1.08 -5.28
N THR A 103 -9.41 0.08 -6.04
CA THR A 103 -8.22 -0.69 -5.66
C THR A 103 -6.95 0.15 -5.64
N MET A 104 -6.80 1.08 -6.59
CA MET A 104 -5.66 2.00 -6.64
C MET A 104 -5.67 2.95 -5.45
N TYR A 105 -6.82 3.58 -5.17
CA TYR A 105 -6.97 4.46 -4.01
C TYR A 105 -6.73 3.74 -2.69
N LEU A 106 -7.25 2.51 -2.55
CA LEU A 106 -7.11 1.75 -1.31
C LEU A 106 -5.67 1.28 -1.11
N GLU A 107 -4.95 0.90 -2.17
CA GLU A 107 -3.53 0.52 -2.09
C GLU A 107 -2.66 1.69 -1.59
N THR A 108 -2.88 2.91 -2.08
CA THR A 108 -2.13 4.10 -1.67
C THR A 108 -2.23 4.33 -0.16
N VAL A 109 -3.43 4.17 0.41
CA VAL A 109 -3.68 4.44 1.84
C VAL A 109 -3.51 3.22 2.73
N SER A 110 -3.52 1.99 2.19
CA SER A 110 -3.48 0.77 2.98
C SER A 110 -2.19 0.63 3.79
N VAL A 111 -1.11 1.32 3.42
CA VAL A 111 0.16 1.31 4.17
C VAL A 111 0.04 1.98 5.56
N LEU A 112 -0.95 2.86 5.76
CA LEU A 112 -1.09 3.67 6.98
C LEU A 112 -1.27 2.86 8.29
N PRO A 113 -2.14 1.84 8.37
CA PRO A 113 -2.30 1.01 9.57
C PRO A 113 -1.00 0.31 9.96
N GLN A 114 -0.18 -0.12 8.98
CA GLN A 114 1.11 -0.75 9.25
C GLN A 114 2.10 0.24 9.87
N ILE A 115 2.22 1.45 9.32
CA ILE A 115 3.08 2.49 9.89
C ILE A 115 2.59 2.88 11.29
N ARG A 116 1.27 3.07 11.48
CA ARG A 116 0.70 3.43 12.78
C ARG A 116 0.92 2.33 13.84
N TYR A 117 0.80 1.07 13.44
CA TYR A 117 1.11 -0.07 14.32
C TYR A 117 2.55 -0.01 14.80
N MET A 118 3.50 0.27 13.90
CA MET A 118 4.93 0.39 14.22
C MET A 118 5.23 1.61 15.12
N GLN A 119 4.57 2.74 14.88
CA GLN A 119 4.66 3.93 15.73
C GLN A 119 4.15 3.64 17.15
N ASN A 120 3.01 2.95 17.27
CA ASN A 120 2.40 2.61 18.56
C ASN A 120 3.22 1.55 19.33
N ALA A 121 3.75 0.56 18.62
CA ALA A 121 4.58 -0.48 19.21
C ALA A 121 5.86 0.06 19.84
N LYS A 122 6.37 1.21 19.36
CA LYS A 122 7.64 1.86 19.78
C LYS A 122 8.89 0.98 19.64
N MET A 123 8.74 -0.31 19.36
CA MET A 123 9.76 -1.27 19.00
C MET A 123 9.35 -1.90 17.68
N VAL A 124 10.19 -1.70 16.68
CA VAL A 124 10.07 -2.34 15.37
C VAL A 124 11.11 -3.44 15.30
N GLU A 125 10.66 -4.66 15.00
CA GLU A 125 11.57 -5.74 14.65
C GLU A 125 12.41 -5.37 13.43
N THR A 126 13.70 -5.68 13.48
CA THR A 126 14.66 -5.32 12.44
C THR A 126 14.22 -5.80 11.05
N PHE A 127 13.68 -7.03 10.96
CA PHE A 127 13.16 -7.58 9.70
C PHE A 127 11.96 -6.80 9.15
N THR A 128 11.00 -6.44 10.01
CA THR A 128 9.84 -5.62 9.61
C THR A 128 10.31 -4.23 9.16
N GLY A 129 11.32 -3.66 9.85
CA GLY A 129 11.96 -2.41 9.46
C GLY A 129 12.55 -2.47 8.05
N TYR A 130 13.34 -3.49 7.74
CA TYR A 130 13.90 -3.68 6.40
C TYR A 130 12.83 -3.85 5.33
N TYR A 131 11.76 -4.60 5.62
CA TYR A 131 10.64 -4.78 4.70
C TYR A 131 9.98 -3.44 4.35
N VAL A 132 9.58 -2.65 5.35
CA VAL A 132 8.91 -1.36 5.11
C VAL A 132 9.87 -0.35 4.46
N PHE A 133 11.16 -0.39 4.81
CA PHE A 133 12.18 0.43 4.16
C PHE A 133 12.34 0.08 2.67
N ALA A 134 12.45 -1.21 2.33
CA ALA A 134 12.51 -1.68 0.94
C ALA A 134 11.24 -1.31 0.15
N LEU A 135 10.07 -1.41 0.78
CA LEU A 135 8.81 -0.94 0.22
C LEU A 135 8.88 0.56 -0.08
N GLY A 136 9.39 1.39 0.84
CA GLY A 136 9.64 2.82 0.62
C GLY A 136 10.52 3.08 -0.60
N VAL A 137 11.68 2.43 -0.67
CA VAL A 137 12.63 2.55 -1.80
C VAL A 137 11.96 2.17 -3.14
N SER A 138 11.17 1.10 -3.16
CA SER A 138 10.46 0.69 -4.39
C SER A 138 9.48 1.76 -4.90
N ARG A 139 8.83 2.49 -3.99
CA ARG A 139 7.88 3.56 -4.35
C ARG A 139 8.60 4.82 -4.85
N PHE A 140 9.76 5.15 -4.29
CA PHE A 140 10.59 6.22 -4.85
C PHE A 140 11.05 5.93 -6.28
N PHE A 141 11.42 4.69 -6.60
CA PHE A 141 11.74 4.32 -7.98
C PHE A 141 10.52 4.39 -8.90
N SER A 142 9.35 4.01 -8.41
CA SER A 142 8.09 4.13 -9.16
C SER A 142 7.75 5.60 -9.45
N LEU A 143 7.92 6.48 -8.46
CA LEU A 143 7.77 7.92 -8.63
C LEU A 143 8.78 8.50 -9.64
N ALA A 144 10.05 8.10 -9.54
CA ALA A 144 11.10 8.52 -10.46
C ALA A 144 10.80 8.09 -11.90
N TYR A 145 10.33 6.85 -12.10
CA TYR A 145 9.89 6.34 -13.40
C TYR A 145 8.80 7.24 -14.00
N TRP A 146 7.76 7.57 -13.22
CA TRP A 146 6.69 8.44 -13.70
C TRP A 146 7.17 9.84 -14.06
N ILE A 147 8.07 10.44 -13.27
CA ILE A 147 8.66 11.76 -13.55
C ILE A 147 9.44 11.73 -14.87
N ILE A 148 10.28 10.72 -15.07
CA ILE A 148 11.05 10.54 -16.31
C ILE A 148 10.10 10.39 -17.50
N HIS A 149 9.07 9.57 -17.36
CA HIS A 149 8.11 9.33 -18.44
C HIS A 149 7.31 10.59 -18.82
N VAL A 150 6.96 11.42 -17.84
CA VAL A 150 6.35 12.74 -18.07
C VAL A 150 7.30 13.69 -18.80
N TYR A 151 8.58 13.69 -18.41
CA TYR A 151 9.60 14.53 -19.05
C TYR A 151 9.85 14.10 -20.51
N GLU A 152 10.06 12.80 -20.75
CA GLU A 152 10.30 12.24 -22.09
C GLU A 152 9.12 12.46 -23.04
N SER A 153 7.90 12.42 -22.50
CA SER A 153 6.70 12.69 -23.29
C SER A 153 6.40 14.18 -23.52
N GLY A 154 7.26 15.07 -23.02
CA GLY A 154 7.09 16.52 -23.14
C GLY A 154 5.81 17.03 -22.47
N GLY A 155 5.36 16.37 -21.40
CA GLY A 155 4.12 16.69 -20.70
C GLY A 155 2.83 16.33 -21.46
N ARG A 156 2.90 15.72 -22.65
CA ARG A 156 1.69 15.37 -23.43
C ARG A 156 0.75 14.44 -22.66
N TYR A 157 1.27 13.53 -21.85
CA TYR A 157 0.46 12.64 -20.99
C TYR A 157 -0.23 13.37 -19.83
N LEU A 158 0.33 14.48 -19.34
CA LEU A 158 -0.30 15.32 -18.32
C LEU A 158 -1.42 16.17 -18.91
N PHE A 159 -1.22 16.66 -20.13
CA PHE A 159 -2.05 17.70 -20.74
C PHE A 159 -3.01 17.23 -21.84
N PHE A 160 -3.40 15.95 -21.85
CA PHE A 160 -4.59 15.48 -22.59
C PHE A 160 -5.92 16.03 -21.99
N PHE A 161 -5.95 17.32 -21.63
CA PHE A 161 -7.07 18.05 -21.03
C PHE A 161 -8.31 18.11 -21.94
N GLY A 162 -8.16 17.85 -23.24
CA GLY A 162 -9.27 17.90 -24.21
C GLY A 162 -10.05 16.59 -24.41
N TYR A 163 -9.57 15.45 -23.90
CA TYR A 163 -10.14 14.12 -24.18
C TYR A 163 -10.60 13.33 -22.94
N GLY A 164 -10.65 13.94 -21.75
CA GLY A 164 -11.24 13.31 -20.56
C GLY A 164 -10.28 12.47 -19.68
N TYR A 165 -8.97 12.68 -19.77
CA TYR A 165 -7.96 11.86 -19.06
C TYR A 165 -7.43 12.45 -17.74
N PHE A 166 -8.29 13.08 -16.92
CA PHE A 166 -7.92 13.52 -15.56
C PHE A 166 -7.32 12.38 -14.71
N TRP A 167 -7.71 11.15 -15.02
CA TRP A 167 -7.18 9.93 -14.42
C TRP A 167 -5.64 9.82 -14.43
N MET A 168 -4.96 10.30 -15.48
CA MET A 168 -3.49 10.18 -15.57
C MET A 168 -2.78 11.07 -14.56
N VAL A 169 -3.32 12.26 -14.30
CA VAL A 169 -2.81 13.15 -13.23
C VAL A 169 -3.05 12.52 -11.87
N VAL A 170 -4.22 11.93 -11.67
CA VAL A 170 -4.59 11.26 -10.42
C VAL A 170 -3.64 10.12 -10.09
N LEU A 171 -3.25 9.29 -11.07
CA LEU A 171 -2.27 8.21 -10.86
C LEU A 171 -0.93 8.74 -10.31
N GLN A 172 -0.44 9.86 -10.85
CA GLN A 172 0.79 10.48 -10.36
C GLN A 172 0.64 11.07 -8.96
N VAL A 173 -0.52 11.66 -8.66
CA VAL A 173 -0.85 12.14 -7.32
C VAL A 173 -0.87 10.98 -6.33
N LEU A 174 -1.40 9.81 -6.70
CA LEU A 174 -1.39 8.63 -5.84
C LEU A 174 0.02 8.12 -5.53
N GLU A 175 0.87 8.01 -6.55
CA GLU A 175 2.27 7.60 -6.35
C GLU A 175 3.04 8.61 -5.49
N LEU A 176 2.77 9.91 -5.68
CA LEU A 176 3.35 10.97 -4.86
C LEU A 176 2.89 10.84 -3.41
N VAL A 177 1.58 10.72 -3.16
CA VAL A 177 1.02 10.57 -1.80
C VAL A 177 1.62 9.36 -1.10
N GLN A 178 1.70 8.21 -1.77
CA GLN A 178 2.28 6.99 -1.20
C GLN A 178 3.77 7.16 -0.88
N SER A 179 4.52 7.77 -1.80
CA SER A 179 5.95 8.04 -1.61
C SER A 179 6.20 9.00 -0.44
N PHE A 180 5.38 10.05 -0.29
CA PHE A 180 5.47 10.98 0.84
C PHE A 180 5.16 10.31 2.18
N ILE A 181 4.11 9.49 2.25
CA ILE A 181 3.77 8.72 3.46
C ILE A 181 4.94 7.82 3.89
N LEU A 182 5.59 7.15 2.93
CA LEU A 182 6.73 6.27 3.19
C LEU A 182 8.03 7.05 3.43
N ALA A 183 8.19 8.24 2.86
CA ALA A 183 9.36 9.10 3.05
C ALA A 183 9.56 9.47 4.53
N ASP A 184 8.48 9.87 5.19
CA ASP A 184 8.49 10.23 6.61
C ASP A 184 8.97 9.04 7.47
N PHE A 185 8.42 7.86 7.20
CA PHE A 185 8.85 6.63 7.84
C PHE A 185 10.34 6.32 7.58
N CYS A 186 10.79 6.37 6.32
CA CYS A 186 12.17 6.09 5.94
C CYS A 186 13.17 7.03 6.62
N TYR A 187 12.82 8.32 6.73
CA TYR A 187 13.65 9.32 7.42
C TYR A 187 13.85 8.96 8.90
N TYR A 188 12.77 8.69 9.63
CA TYR A 188 12.85 8.32 11.06
C TYR A 188 13.51 6.96 11.27
N TYR A 189 13.32 6.02 10.33
CA TYR A 189 13.97 4.72 10.37
C TYR A 189 15.49 4.84 10.23
N ILE A 190 15.99 5.58 9.23
CA ILE A 190 17.44 5.81 9.04
C ILE A 190 18.04 6.53 10.25
N LYS A 191 17.37 7.57 10.74
CA LYS A 191 17.82 8.31 11.93
C LYS A 191 17.96 7.41 13.15
N SER A 192 16.97 6.53 13.38
CA SER A 192 17.00 5.56 14.47
C SER A 192 18.12 4.54 14.30
N PHE A 193 18.33 4.07 13.06
CA PHE A 193 19.40 3.11 12.72
C PHE A 193 20.79 3.69 12.96
N MET A 194 21.06 4.92 12.53
CA MET A 194 22.34 5.61 12.72
C MET A 194 22.67 5.88 14.20
N GLN A 195 21.65 6.05 15.04
CA GLN A 195 21.83 6.30 16.47
C GLN A 195 22.13 5.03 17.28
N GLY A 196 22.13 3.84 16.65
CA GLY A 196 22.39 2.56 17.33
C GLY A 196 21.39 2.21 18.42
N GLN A 197 20.30 2.99 18.56
CA GLN A 197 19.22 2.74 19.50
C GLN A 197 18.15 1.97 18.74
N LEU A 198 17.89 0.74 19.19
CA LEU A 198 16.80 -0.12 18.69
C LEU A 198 15.47 0.58 19.02
N LEU A 199 15.04 1.45 18.09
CA LEU A 199 13.86 2.32 18.08
C LEU A 199 13.51 3.02 19.39
N ARG A 200 14.03 4.25 19.54
CA ARG A 200 13.48 5.21 20.51
C ARG A 200 12.52 6.16 19.78
N LYS A 201 11.22 5.87 19.92
CA LYS A 201 10.04 6.72 19.60
C LYS A 201 10.06 7.42 18.23
N MET A 202 9.30 6.88 17.27
CA MET A 202 8.75 7.70 16.19
C MET A 202 7.87 8.79 16.84
N PRO A 203 8.02 10.08 16.48
CA PRO A 203 7.13 11.11 16.97
C PRO A 203 5.70 10.86 16.46
N VAL A 204 4.74 11.26 17.29
CA VAL A 204 3.31 10.92 17.23
C VAL A 204 2.60 11.54 16.04
#